data_AF-A0A660XHI5-F1
#
_entry.id   AF-A0A660XHI5-F1
#
_cell.length_a   1.000
_cell.length_b   1.000
_cell.length_c   1.000
_cell.angle_alpha   90.00
_cell.angle_beta   90.00
_cell.angle_gamma   90.00
#
_symmetry.space_group_name_H-M   'P 1'
#
loop_
_entity.id
_entity.type
_entity.pdbx_description
1 polymer ?
#
loop_
_entity_poly.entity_id
_entity_poly.type
_entity_poly.pdbx_seq_one_letter_code
_entity_poly.pdbx_strand_id
1 'polypeptide(L)'
;MIKRVAVILLSMVLCLLVAAPLLAETNWGWSTLQEYEKATGNKIEKFYEAPMLRVKVAAGELPPVEERLPEEPLVDKPFEKVGKYGGMLRMGMVSPSIWYPAALHTIEYMLNLDRKAEKVVPNIAKGWKFLDEGKTFALYLRKGMKWSDGAPFTADDIMFYWEDVILNDELVPVKPKKWMPGGELMTVEKVNDYEVRFHFNKPYWGIIWYLSGTVFNGAQNDIFLPKHALKKYHIKYNPQADKLATENGYDHWWQLFNQKRYFWIDRQPNPDIPSLGPWVTKQILPEGVVYERNPYYFKIDTAGNQLPYIDTVKATPFTDMDTLALKMAAGEYDYQDWSTALKDYPVFMEGAEKGKYYVWLAPSLWGSVAAYTINQNYNEDPVVGKILRDVRFRRALSLAINREEINELFALGKATPRQATV
;
A
#
# COMPACT_ATOMS: atom_id res chain seq x y z
N MET A 1 -43.80 32.65 -37.36
CA MET A 1 -42.35 32.54 -37.62
C MET A 1 -41.61 32.77 -36.32
N ILE A 2 -41.44 31.67 -35.60
CA ILE A 2 -40.67 31.54 -34.37
C ILE A 2 -39.28 31.08 -34.82
N LYS A 3 -38.21 31.78 -34.40
CA LYS A 3 -36.87 31.21 -34.21
C LYS A 3 -35.89 32.29 -33.74
N ARG A 4 -35.04 31.88 -32.79
CA ARG A 4 -33.86 32.57 -32.23
C ARG A 4 -34.14 33.44 -31.01
N VAL A 5 -34.19 32.81 -29.83
CA VAL A 5 -33.35 33.07 -28.64
C VAL A 5 -33.73 32.00 -27.61
N ALA A 6 -33.03 30.85 -27.57
CA ALA A 6 -33.08 29.88 -26.46
C ALA A 6 -32.14 28.68 -26.69
N VAL A 7 -30.82 28.86 -26.82
CA VAL A 7 -29.85 27.75 -26.69
C VAL A 7 -28.51 28.27 -26.12
N ILE A 8 -28.50 28.80 -24.90
CA ILE A 8 -27.24 29.01 -24.13
C ILE A 8 -27.36 28.58 -22.65
N LEU A 9 -28.52 28.15 -22.16
CA LEU A 9 -28.75 27.86 -20.72
C LEU A 9 -29.15 26.41 -20.41
N LEU A 10 -28.65 25.44 -21.18
CA LEU A 10 -28.91 24.00 -20.93
C LEU A 10 -27.64 23.12 -20.85
N SER A 11 -26.46 23.72 -20.66
CA SER A 11 -25.17 23.01 -20.55
C SER A 11 -24.48 23.15 -19.19
N MET A 12 -25.03 23.92 -18.24
CA MET A 12 -24.42 24.11 -16.90
C MET A 12 -25.17 23.46 -15.72
N VAL A 13 -26.31 22.80 -15.95
CA VAL A 13 -27.12 22.19 -14.86
C VAL A 13 -27.32 20.67 -15.03
N LEU A 14 -26.72 20.06 -16.05
CA LEU A 14 -26.79 18.61 -16.27
C LEU A 14 -25.43 17.89 -16.05
N CYS A 15 -24.62 18.37 -15.10
CA CYS A 15 -23.38 17.71 -14.66
C CYS A 15 -23.40 17.23 -13.20
N LEU A 16 -24.58 17.14 -12.57
CA LEU A 16 -24.70 16.71 -11.16
C LEU A 16 -25.35 15.33 -10.93
N LEU A 17 -25.71 14.59 -11.98
CA LEU A 17 -26.30 13.25 -11.83
C LEU A 17 -25.73 12.28 -12.87
N VAL A 18 -24.44 12.03 -12.80
CA VAL A 18 -23.90 10.76 -13.33
C VAL A 18 -23.54 9.93 -12.12
N ALA A 19 -24.43 8.97 -11.87
CA ALA A 19 -24.34 7.99 -10.82
C ALA A 19 -22.90 7.48 -10.67
N ALA A 20 -22.33 7.67 -9.48
CA ALA A 20 -21.26 6.81 -9.01
C ALA A 20 -21.69 5.36 -9.25
N PRO A 21 -20.80 4.48 -9.73
CA PRO A 21 -21.15 3.07 -9.92
C PRO A 21 -21.81 2.58 -8.63
N LEU A 22 -22.98 1.99 -8.82
CA LEU A 22 -23.85 1.43 -7.79
C LEU A 22 -23.00 0.82 -6.66
N LEU A 23 -23.22 1.33 -5.45
CA LEU A 23 -22.66 0.87 -4.18
C LEU A 23 -23.00 -0.61 -4.01
N ALA A 24 -22.15 -1.49 -4.55
CA ALA A 24 -22.09 -2.86 -4.11
C ALA A 24 -21.46 -2.82 -2.71
N GLU A 25 -22.11 -3.44 -1.74
CA GLU A 25 -21.54 -3.70 -0.42
C GLU A 25 -20.14 -4.30 -0.64
N THR A 26 -19.10 -3.50 -0.42
CA THR A 26 -17.74 -4.04 -0.46
C THR A 26 -17.56 -4.78 0.85
N ASN A 27 -17.02 -5.99 0.78
CA ASN A 27 -16.63 -6.75 1.97
C ASN A 27 -15.52 -6.05 2.79
N TRP A 28 -15.01 -4.92 2.31
CA TRP A 28 -13.96 -4.08 2.87
C TRP A 28 -14.53 -2.98 3.78
N GLY A 29 -15.54 -2.24 3.31
CA GLY A 29 -16.10 -1.09 4.02
C GLY A 29 -16.78 -0.08 3.09
N TRP A 30 -16.79 1.19 3.50
CA TRP A 30 -17.40 2.30 2.77
C TRP A 30 -16.43 3.46 2.66
N SER A 31 -16.39 4.11 1.50
CA SER A 31 -15.43 5.19 1.26
C SER A 31 -15.77 6.43 2.08
N THR A 32 -17.05 6.67 2.36
CA THR A 32 -17.50 7.86 3.12
C THR A 32 -18.58 7.50 4.16
N LEU A 33 -18.79 8.41 5.11
CA LEU A 33 -19.89 8.32 6.08
C LEU A 33 -21.25 8.26 5.40
N GLN A 34 -21.43 9.01 4.31
CA GLN A 34 -22.69 9.02 3.56
C GLN A 34 -22.95 7.68 2.86
N GLU A 35 -21.90 7.05 2.32
CA GLU A 35 -22.02 5.71 1.72
C GLU A 35 -22.39 4.66 2.77
N TYR A 36 -21.77 4.73 3.96
CA TYR A 36 -22.11 3.86 5.10
C TYR A 36 -23.56 4.04 5.54
N GLU A 37 -24.01 5.28 5.71
CA GLU A 37 -25.39 5.58 6.11
C GLU A 37 -26.38 5.06 5.08
N LYS A 38 -26.13 5.31 3.79
CA LYS A 38 -27.00 4.84 2.72
C LYS A 38 -27.07 3.31 2.66
N ALA A 39 -25.97 2.62 2.92
CA ALA A 39 -25.91 1.16 2.83
C ALA A 39 -26.52 0.45 4.05
N THR A 40 -26.41 1.05 5.24
CA THR A 40 -26.76 0.38 6.51
C THR A 40 -27.96 0.98 7.22
N GLY A 41 -28.37 2.19 6.87
CA GLY A 41 -29.34 2.99 7.62
C GLY A 41 -28.80 3.58 8.92
N ASN A 42 -27.54 3.31 9.28
CA ASN A 42 -26.93 3.77 10.53
C ASN A 42 -26.05 5.00 10.30
N LYS A 43 -26.07 5.94 11.25
CA LYS A 43 -25.19 7.11 11.26
C LYS A 43 -24.06 6.94 12.27
N ILE A 44 -22.89 7.44 11.93
CA ILE A 44 -21.78 7.62 12.88
C ILE A 44 -21.80 9.07 13.31
N GLU A 45 -22.36 9.33 14.50
CA GLU A 45 -22.53 10.69 15.02
C GLU A 45 -21.36 11.18 15.86
N LYS A 46 -20.50 10.27 16.32
CA LYS A 46 -19.38 10.55 17.20
C LYS A 46 -18.17 9.73 16.80
N PHE A 47 -16.99 10.31 17.04
CA PHE A 47 -15.74 9.61 16.89
C PHE A 47 -15.13 9.31 18.25
N TYR A 48 -14.38 8.21 18.30
CA TYR A 48 -13.71 7.76 19.50
C TYR A 48 -12.25 7.52 19.17
N GLU A 49 -11.40 7.76 20.16
CA GLU A 49 -9.96 7.55 20.07
C GLU A 49 -9.49 6.59 21.16
N ALA A 50 -8.32 6.01 20.91
CA ALA A 50 -7.67 5.15 21.88
C ALA A 50 -7.31 5.90 23.17
N PRO A 51 -7.35 5.23 24.34
CA PRO A 51 -7.05 5.87 25.63
C PRO A 51 -5.73 6.62 25.67
N MET A 52 -4.66 6.09 25.04
CA MET A 52 -3.36 6.76 25.00
C MET A 52 -3.36 8.09 24.24
N LEU A 53 -4.24 8.26 23.24
CA LEU A 53 -4.37 9.51 22.50
C LEU A 53 -5.19 10.52 23.31
N ARG A 54 -6.24 10.05 23.99
CA ARG A 54 -7.05 10.88 24.88
C ARG A 54 -6.24 11.55 25.98
N VAL A 55 -5.21 10.86 26.50
CA VAL A 55 -4.26 11.45 27.46
C VAL A 55 -3.49 12.62 26.82
N LYS A 56 -2.99 12.46 25.59
CA LYS A 56 -2.30 13.53 24.85
C LYS A 56 -3.23 14.70 24.53
N VAL A 57 -4.49 14.42 24.19
CA VAL A 57 -5.52 15.47 23.98
C VAL A 57 -5.80 16.24 25.27
N ALA A 58 -5.99 15.54 26.39
CA ALA A 58 -6.22 16.18 27.69
C ALA A 58 -5.01 17.01 28.15
N ALA A 59 -3.79 16.64 27.74
CA ALA A 59 -2.56 17.40 27.98
C ALA A 59 -2.35 18.58 27.02
N GLY A 60 -3.18 18.73 25.97
CA GLY A 60 -3.01 19.75 24.93
C GLY A 60 -1.89 19.46 23.94
N GLU A 61 -1.36 18.24 23.93
CA GLU A 61 -0.27 17.80 23.04
C GLU A 61 -0.78 17.29 21.68
N LEU A 62 -2.08 17.02 21.59
CA LEU A 62 -2.72 16.47 20.39
C LEU A 62 -4.12 17.10 20.21
N PRO A 63 -4.53 17.48 18.98
CA PRO A 63 -5.89 17.93 18.73
C PRO A 63 -6.92 16.83 19.01
N PRO A 64 -8.20 17.18 19.30
CA PRO A 64 -9.27 16.19 19.45
C PRO A 64 -9.47 15.38 18.16
N VAL A 65 -10.10 14.21 18.27
CA VAL A 65 -10.21 13.25 17.16
C VAL A 65 -10.94 13.82 15.94
N GLU A 66 -11.92 14.68 16.17
CA GLU A 66 -12.70 15.39 15.15
C GLU A 66 -11.84 16.31 14.28
N GLU A 67 -10.77 16.90 14.85
CA GLU A 67 -9.84 17.77 14.11
C GLU A 67 -8.73 16.96 13.41
N ARG A 68 -8.47 15.74 13.87
CA ARG A 68 -7.44 14.87 13.29
C ARG A 68 -7.94 14.11 12.07
N LEU A 69 -9.17 13.60 12.13
CA LEU A 69 -9.80 12.89 11.03
C LEU A 69 -10.08 13.81 9.84
N PRO A 70 -10.11 13.28 8.60
CA PRO A 70 -10.65 14.01 7.46
C PRO A 70 -12.16 14.21 7.60
N GLU A 71 -12.74 15.10 6.77
CA GLU A 71 -14.20 15.33 6.72
C GLU A 71 -14.97 14.05 6.34
N GLU A 72 -14.37 13.23 5.48
CA GLU A 72 -14.91 11.94 5.04
C GLU A 72 -13.89 10.84 5.36
N PRO A 73 -13.85 10.33 6.62
CA PRO A 73 -13.02 9.19 6.95
C PRO A 73 -13.55 7.94 6.26
N LEU A 74 -12.64 7.01 5.97
CA LEU A 74 -13.02 5.69 5.45
C LEU A 74 -13.61 4.86 6.60
N VAL A 75 -14.77 4.25 6.37
CA VAL A 75 -15.43 3.37 7.35
C VAL A 75 -15.06 1.93 7.04
N ASP A 76 -14.13 1.37 7.81
CA ASP A 76 -13.72 -0.03 7.71
C ASP A 76 -14.77 -0.94 8.36
N LYS A 77 -15.16 -2.01 7.67
CA LYS A 77 -16.12 -3.00 8.19
C LYS A 77 -15.36 -4.03 9.02
N PRO A 78 -15.50 -4.09 10.36
CA PRO A 78 -14.75 -5.07 11.15
C PRO A 78 -14.92 -6.50 10.64
N PHE A 79 -13.84 -7.30 10.65
CA PHE A 79 -13.88 -8.66 10.09
C PHE A 79 -14.80 -9.58 10.89
N GLU A 80 -14.69 -9.56 12.22
CA GLU A 80 -15.58 -10.32 13.12
C GLU A 80 -16.56 -9.40 13.86
N LYS A 81 -16.01 -8.39 14.55
CA LYS A 81 -16.75 -7.45 15.40
C LYS A 81 -15.91 -6.22 15.68
N VAL A 82 -16.56 -5.17 16.17
CA VAL A 82 -15.88 -3.97 16.69
C VAL A 82 -14.84 -4.37 17.73
N GLY A 83 -13.61 -3.89 17.52
CA GLY A 83 -12.44 -4.21 18.33
C GLY A 83 -12.35 -3.41 19.63
N LYS A 84 -11.26 -3.65 20.36
CA LYS A 84 -10.93 -2.94 21.60
C LYS A 84 -9.57 -2.29 21.45
N TYR A 85 -9.46 -1.05 21.92
CA TYR A 85 -8.18 -0.35 21.95
C TYR A 85 -7.20 -0.98 22.94
N GLY A 86 -5.93 -0.92 22.59
CA GLY A 86 -4.84 -1.29 23.49
C GLY A 86 -3.92 -2.37 22.93
N GLY A 87 -2.83 -2.58 23.66
CA GLY A 87 -1.95 -3.73 23.46
C GLY A 87 -0.82 -3.50 22.46
N MET A 88 0.00 -4.54 22.35
CA MET A 88 1.17 -4.60 21.48
C MET A 88 1.04 -5.83 20.59
N LEU A 89 1.18 -5.64 19.28
CA LEU A 89 1.29 -6.73 18.31
C LEU A 89 2.75 -7.13 18.18
N ARG A 90 3.11 -8.35 18.58
CA ARG A 90 4.45 -8.92 18.42
C ARG A 90 4.53 -9.64 17.08
N MET A 91 5.48 -9.23 16.24
CA MET A 91 5.71 -9.80 14.92
C MET A 91 7.20 -10.06 14.66
N GLY A 92 7.49 -11.01 13.78
CA GLY A 92 8.84 -11.22 13.29
C GLY A 92 9.21 -10.20 12.21
N MET A 93 10.51 -9.93 12.08
CA MET A 93 11.11 -9.31 10.90
C MET A 93 12.36 -10.06 10.47
N VAL A 94 12.72 -10.00 9.19
CA VAL A 94 13.86 -10.78 8.66
C VAL A 94 15.19 -10.39 9.28
N SER A 95 15.51 -9.10 9.36
CA SER A 95 16.78 -8.64 9.93
C SER A 95 16.71 -7.17 10.32
N PRO A 96 17.72 -6.63 11.04
CA PRO A 96 17.82 -5.19 11.29
C PRO A 96 17.89 -4.31 10.03
N SER A 97 18.07 -4.90 8.84
CA SER A 97 18.09 -4.18 7.56
C SER A 97 16.94 -4.59 6.62
N ILE A 98 16.10 -5.55 7.01
CA ILE A 98 14.97 -6.05 6.22
C ILE A 98 13.78 -6.26 7.16
N TRP A 99 12.81 -5.35 7.09
CA TRP A 99 11.82 -5.16 8.16
C TRP A 99 10.46 -5.83 7.94
N TYR A 100 10.28 -6.57 6.84
CA TYR A 100 9.07 -7.37 6.61
C TYR A 100 9.10 -8.67 7.45
N PRO A 101 7.92 -9.24 7.79
CA PRO A 101 6.59 -8.72 7.46
C PRO A 101 6.06 -7.60 8.33
N ALA A 102 6.60 -7.33 9.51
CA ALA A 102 6.03 -6.31 10.38
C ALA A 102 5.83 -4.94 9.67
N ALA A 103 6.80 -4.53 8.84
CA ALA A 103 6.73 -3.32 8.02
C ALA A 103 5.67 -3.33 6.89
N LEU A 104 5.08 -4.48 6.54
CA LEU A 104 3.99 -4.55 5.56
C LEU A 104 2.68 -3.99 6.13
N HIS A 105 2.45 -4.20 7.43
CA HIS A 105 1.19 -3.85 8.09
C HIS A 105 1.08 -2.38 8.47
N THR A 106 2.10 -1.60 8.16
CA THR A 106 2.24 -0.17 8.47
C THR A 106 2.17 0.68 7.19
N ILE A 107 1.91 0.07 6.04
CA ILE A 107 1.81 0.71 4.72
C ILE A 107 0.35 0.96 4.35
N GLU A 108 0.11 2.08 3.68
CA GLU A 108 -1.17 2.35 3.03
C GLU A 108 -0.99 2.70 1.56
N TYR A 109 -2.02 2.38 0.77
CA TYR A 109 -2.02 2.49 -0.68
C TYR A 109 -3.05 3.52 -1.17
N MET A 110 -2.83 4.12 -2.34
CA MET A 110 -3.71 5.14 -2.89
C MET A 110 -5.15 4.63 -3.04
N LEU A 111 -5.30 3.44 -3.61
CA LEU A 111 -6.51 2.62 -3.67
C LEU A 111 -6.23 1.29 -2.93
N ASN A 112 -7.20 0.40 -2.81
CA ASN A 112 -6.98 -0.92 -2.24
C ASN A 112 -7.72 -2.00 -3.03
N LEU A 113 -7.47 -3.26 -2.72
CA LEU A 113 -8.31 -4.38 -3.15
C LEU A 113 -9.38 -4.66 -2.09
N ASP A 114 -10.54 -5.09 -2.54
CA ASP A 114 -11.53 -5.68 -1.65
C ASP A 114 -10.98 -6.97 -1.01
N ARG A 115 -11.63 -7.49 0.03
CA ARG A 115 -11.10 -8.66 0.77
C ARG A 115 -11.02 -9.94 -0.06
N LYS A 116 -11.75 -10.00 -1.18
CA LYS A 116 -11.69 -11.12 -2.14
C LYS A 116 -10.65 -10.92 -3.23
N ALA A 117 -9.98 -9.77 -3.28
CA ALA A 117 -9.06 -9.39 -4.34
C ALA A 117 -9.69 -9.42 -5.75
N GLU A 118 -11.00 -9.20 -5.84
CA GLU A 118 -11.77 -9.20 -7.09
C GLU A 118 -11.92 -7.79 -7.66
N LYS A 119 -11.91 -6.76 -6.80
CA LYS A 119 -12.19 -5.38 -7.20
C LYS A 119 -11.25 -4.40 -6.52
N VAL A 120 -10.88 -3.37 -7.26
CA VAL A 120 -10.24 -2.18 -6.67
C VAL A 120 -11.31 -1.35 -5.98
N VAL A 121 -11.01 -0.87 -4.78
CA VAL A 121 -11.88 -0.05 -3.92
C VAL A 121 -11.13 1.21 -3.45
N PRO A 122 -11.86 2.28 -3.06
CA PRO A 122 -11.25 3.48 -2.48
C PRO A 122 -10.44 3.21 -1.21
N ASN A 123 -9.41 4.02 -0.98
CA ASN A 123 -8.57 3.95 0.22
C ASN A 123 -8.09 5.34 0.64
N ILE A 124 -6.80 5.69 0.47
CA ILE A 124 -6.30 7.07 0.67
C ILE A 124 -7.10 8.05 -0.21
N ALA A 125 -7.25 7.72 -1.49
CA ALA A 125 -8.21 8.41 -2.36
C ALA A 125 -9.63 7.94 -2.04
N LYS A 126 -10.56 8.89 -1.93
CA LYS A 126 -11.98 8.59 -1.71
C LYS A 126 -12.68 8.05 -2.95
N GLY A 127 -12.04 8.16 -4.11
CA GLY A 127 -12.53 7.58 -5.36
C GLY A 127 -11.74 8.06 -6.57
N TRP A 128 -12.16 7.60 -7.74
CA TRP A 128 -11.59 8.01 -9.02
C TRP A 128 -12.64 7.98 -10.13
N LYS A 129 -12.33 8.59 -11.26
CA LYS A 129 -13.10 8.50 -12.50
C LYS A 129 -12.17 8.42 -13.70
N PHE A 130 -12.60 7.68 -14.72
CA PHE A 130 -12.00 7.76 -16.04
C PHE A 130 -12.81 8.73 -16.89
N LEU A 131 -12.10 9.66 -17.52
CA LEU A 131 -12.63 10.67 -18.44
C LEU A 131 -11.96 10.47 -19.81
N ASP A 132 -12.48 11.13 -20.84
CA ASP A 132 -11.89 11.13 -22.19
C ASP A 132 -11.60 9.72 -22.71
N GLU A 133 -12.58 8.82 -22.55
CA GLU A 133 -12.48 7.41 -22.95
C GLU A 133 -11.28 6.67 -22.32
N GLY A 134 -10.93 7.03 -21.09
CA GLY A 134 -9.85 6.40 -20.32
C GLY A 134 -8.47 7.02 -20.53
N LYS A 135 -8.37 8.11 -21.30
CA LYS A 135 -7.13 8.89 -21.44
C LYS A 135 -6.87 9.82 -20.27
N THR A 136 -7.90 10.19 -19.52
CA THR A 136 -7.74 11.01 -18.31
C THR A 136 -8.21 10.21 -17.11
N PHE A 137 -7.35 10.04 -16.11
CA PHE A 137 -7.70 9.46 -14.83
C PHE A 137 -7.78 10.57 -13.78
N ALA A 138 -8.99 10.84 -13.29
CA ALA A 138 -9.24 11.80 -12.21
C ALA A 138 -9.25 11.07 -10.87
N LEU A 139 -8.40 11.49 -9.95
CA LEU A 139 -8.24 10.93 -8.61
C LEU A 139 -8.73 11.95 -7.57
N TYR A 140 -9.60 11.51 -6.67
CA TYR A 140 -10.21 12.37 -5.65
C TYR A 140 -9.67 12.03 -4.27
N LEU A 141 -9.05 13.00 -3.60
CA LEU A 141 -8.48 12.85 -2.26
C LEU A 141 -9.52 13.19 -1.18
N ARG A 142 -9.20 12.78 0.05
CA ARG A 142 -10.02 13.07 1.24
C ARG A 142 -9.68 14.47 1.77
N LYS A 143 -10.70 15.33 1.87
CA LYS A 143 -10.53 16.68 2.41
C LYS A 143 -10.21 16.63 3.91
N GLY A 144 -9.21 17.42 4.33
CA GLY A 144 -8.77 17.49 5.72
C GLY A 144 -7.87 16.35 6.20
N MET A 145 -7.48 15.41 5.31
CA MET A 145 -6.57 14.33 5.66
C MET A 145 -5.18 14.87 6.00
N LYS A 146 -4.48 14.18 6.90
CA LYS A 146 -3.19 14.62 7.44
C LYS A 146 -2.16 13.49 7.44
N TRP A 147 -0.91 13.87 7.27
CA TRP A 147 0.26 13.05 7.57
C TRP A 147 0.35 12.77 9.08
N SER A 148 1.13 11.77 9.48
CA SER A 148 1.27 11.36 10.88
C SER A 148 1.84 12.42 11.84
N ASP A 149 2.45 13.47 11.29
CA ASP A 149 2.93 14.64 12.05
C ASP A 149 1.90 15.78 12.09
N GLY A 150 0.71 15.59 11.51
CA GLY A 150 -0.38 16.56 11.47
C GLY A 150 -0.36 17.51 10.28
N ALA A 151 0.69 17.47 9.44
CA ALA A 151 0.71 18.27 8.22
C ALA A 151 -0.41 17.84 7.25
N PRO A 152 -1.04 18.76 6.52
CA PRO A 152 -2.10 18.41 5.59
C PRO A 152 -1.57 17.55 4.44
N PHE A 153 -2.31 16.49 4.09
CA PHE A 153 -2.09 15.72 2.88
C PHE A 153 -2.98 16.24 1.75
N THR A 154 -2.37 16.66 0.64
CA THR A 154 -3.09 17.28 -0.49
C THR A 154 -2.51 16.84 -1.84
N ALA A 155 -3.11 17.31 -2.92
CA ALA A 155 -2.57 17.19 -4.26
C ALA A 155 -1.11 17.68 -4.38
N ASP A 156 -0.64 18.59 -3.51
CA ASP A 156 0.75 19.06 -3.54
C ASP A 156 1.78 17.95 -3.25
N ASP A 157 1.41 16.92 -2.49
CA ASP A 157 2.27 15.76 -2.20
C ASP A 157 2.40 14.83 -3.42
N ILE A 158 1.35 14.78 -4.26
CA ILE A 158 1.37 14.07 -5.55
C ILE A 158 2.14 14.90 -6.60
N MET A 159 1.91 16.21 -6.65
CA MET A 159 2.65 17.09 -7.56
C MET A 159 4.13 17.14 -7.21
N PHE A 160 4.51 17.13 -5.92
CA PHE A 160 5.91 17.02 -5.51
C PHE A 160 6.56 15.71 -5.99
N TYR A 161 5.88 14.58 -5.84
CA TYR A 161 6.34 13.32 -6.42
C TYR A 161 6.48 13.42 -7.95
N TRP A 162 5.50 14.01 -8.64
CA TRP A 162 5.54 14.07 -10.09
C TRP A 162 6.62 15.04 -10.62
N GLU A 163 6.53 16.31 -10.25
CA GLU A 163 7.36 17.40 -10.76
C GLU A 163 8.80 17.34 -10.27
N ASP A 164 9.02 17.04 -9.00
CA ASP A 164 10.34 17.16 -8.38
C ASP A 164 11.10 15.83 -8.34
N VAL A 165 10.39 14.70 -8.50
CA VAL A 165 11.03 13.38 -8.50
C VAL A 165 10.97 12.72 -9.88
N ILE A 166 9.78 12.52 -10.45
CA ILE A 166 9.66 11.79 -11.72
C ILE A 166 10.21 12.59 -12.89
N LEU A 167 9.97 13.90 -12.94
CA LEU A 167 10.50 14.75 -14.00
C LEU A 167 11.97 15.17 -13.79
N ASN A 168 12.55 14.90 -12.62
CA ASN A 168 13.95 15.22 -12.33
C ASN A 168 14.89 14.11 -12.86
N ASP A 169 15.76 14.44 -13.80
CA ASP A 169 16.67 13.48 -14.45
C ASP A 169 17.85 13.04 -13.57
N GLU A 170 18.23 13.82 -12.54
CA GLU A 170 19.24 13.38 -11.55
C GLU A 170 18.68 12.26 -10.65
N LEU A 171 17.38 12.32 -10.35
CA LEU A 171 16.69 11.30 -9.54
C LEU A 171 16.20 10.12 -10.37
N VAL A 172 15.65 10.39 -11.55
CA VAL A 172 14.97 9.40 -12.40
C VAL A 172 15.39 9.61 -13.86
N PRO A 173 16.63 9.21 -14.24
CA PRO A 173 17.12 9.38 -15.62
C PRO A 173 16.36 8.49 -16.62
N VAL A 174 15.85 7.35 -16.16
CA VAL A 174 15.01 6.44 -16.97
C VAL A 174 13.58 6.51 -16.44
N LYS A 175 12.68 7.10 -17.24
CA LYS A 175 11.30 7.31 -16.82
C LYS A 175 10.55 5.97 -16.67
N PRO A 176 9.73 5.80 -15.61
CA PRO A 176 9.03 4.54 -15.38
C PRO A 176 8.01 4.22 -16.46
N LYS A 177 8.10 3.04 -17.09
CA LYS A 177 7.20 2.61 -18.17
C LYS A 177 5.71 2.63 -17.81
N LYS A 178 5.37 2.45 -16.53
CA LYS A 178 4.00 2.56 -16.00
C LYS A 178 3.35 3.92 -16.27
N TRP A 179 4.15 4.98 -16.35
CA TRP A 179 3.71 6.34 -16.63
C TRP A 179 3.78 6.69 -18.13
N MET A 180 4.10 5.70 -18.98
CA MET A 180 4.27 5.87 -20.42
C MET A 180 3.37 4.95 -21.27
N PRO A 181 2.07 4.77 -20.96
CA PRO A 181 1.20 3.96 -21.81
C PRO A 181 1.10 4.59 -23.20
N GLY A 182 1.57 3.87 -24.20
CA GLY A 182 1.68 4.38 -25.58
C GLY A 182 3.07 4.91 -25.96
N GLY A 183 4.06 4.86 -25.07
CA GLY A 183 5.46 5.18 -25.35
C GLY A 183 5.89 6.59 -24.96
N GLU A 184 4.95 7.46 -24.57
CA GLU A 184 5.20 8.83 -24.16
C GLU A 184 4.79 9.03 -22.71
N LEU A 185 5.56 9.85 -21.98
CA LEU A 185 5.28 10.17 -20.59
C LEU A 185 3.96 10.93 -20.47
N MET A 186 3.11 10.50 -19.54
CA MET A 186 1.88 11.20 -19.19
C MET A 186 2.15 12.61 -18.65
N THR A 187 1.10 13.40 -18.47
CA THR A 187 1.17 14.65 -17.68
C THR A 187 0.24 14.57 -16.47
N VAL A 188 0.48 15.40 -15.47
CA VAL A 188 -0.33 15.45 -14.25
C VAL A 188 -0.77 16.89 -14.01
N GLU A 189 -2.07 17.07 -13.76
CA GLU A 189 -2.71 18.35 -13.48
C GLU A 189 -3.24 18.35 -12.05
N LYS A 190 -2.84 19.35 -11.26
CA LYS A 190 -3.52 19.70 -10.01
C LYS A 190 -4.73 20.57 -10.34
N VAL A 191 -5.93 19.99 -10.26
CA VAL A 191 -7.18 20.74 -10.47
C VAL A 191 -7.49 21.60 -9.24
N ASN A 192 -7.31 21.02 -8.05
CA ASN A 192 -7.37 21.69 -6.75
C ASN A 192 -6.65 20.83 -5.69
N ASP A 193 -6.73 21.20 -4.42
CA ASP A 193 -6.04 20.48 -3.33
C ASP A 193 -6.48 19.02 -3.14
N TYR A 194 -7.64 18.63 -3.68
CA TYR A 194 -8.22 17.30 -3.49
C TYR A 194 -8.63 16.62 -4.81
N GLU A 195 -8.23 17.14 -5.95
CA GLU A 195 -8.41 16.51 -7.26
C GLU A 195 -7.14 16.63 -8.09
N VAL A 196 -6.63 15.49 -8.53
CA VAL A 196 -5.48 15.36 -9.43
C VAL A 196 -5.90 14.59 -10.66
N ARG A 197 -5.51 15.06 -11.84
CA ARG A 197 -5.78 14.40 -13.12
C ARG A 197 -4.49 13.94 -13.77
N PHE A 198 -4.51 12.72 -14.28
CA PHE A 198 -3.40 12.10 -14.99
C PHE A 198 -3.82 11.94 -16.46
N HIS A 199 -3.09 12.57 -17.37
CA HIS A 199 -3.41 12.59 -18.79
C HIS A 199 -2.45 11.71 -19.58
N PHE A 200 -2.99 10.66 -20.19
CA PHE A 200 -2.28 9.66 -20.96
C PHE A 200 -2.51 9.85 -22.46
N ASN A 201 -1.50 9.54 -23.26
CA ASN A 201 -1.64 9.56 -24.72
C ASN A 201 -2.57 8.45 -25.23
N LYS A 202 -2.66 7.32 -24.51
CA LYS A 202 -3.57 6.20 -24.79
C LYS A 202 -4.42 5.86 -23.58
N PRO A 203 -5.62 5.28 -23.77
CA PRO A 203 -6.44 4.82 -22.65
C PRO A 203 -5.65 3.89 -21.72
N TYR A 204 -5.67 4.17 -20.42
CA TYR A 204 -4.92 3.40 -19.42
C TYR A 204 -5.76 3.01 -18.21
N TRP A 205 -6.67 2.06 -18.43
CA TRP A 205 -7.55 1.50 -17.40
C TRP A 205 -6.79 0.76 -16.29
N GLY A 206 -5.60 0.24 -16.59
CA GLY A 206 -4.79 -0.56 -15.67
C GLY A 206 -4.22 0.22 -14.48
N ILE A 207 -4.26 1.56 -14.50
CA ILE A 207 -3.72 2.40 -13.42
C ILE A 207 -4.35 2.08 -12.05
N ILE A 208 -5.63 1.71 -12.00
CA ILE A 208 -6.29 1.43 -10.71
C ILE A 208 -5.66 0.22 -10.01
N TRP A 209 -5.19 -0.78 -10.77
CA TRP A 209 -4.50 -1.95 -10.24
C TRP A 209 -3.09 -1.60 -9.78
N TYR A 210 -2.44 -0.68 -10.49
CA TYR A 210 -1.14 -0.16 -10.05
C TYR A 210 -1.26 0.59 -8.71
N LEU A 211 -2.38 1.27 -8.48
CA LEU A 211 -2.59 2.08 -7.28
C LEU A 211 -3.21 1.32 -6.10
N SER A 212 -3.55 0.04 -6.26
CA SER A 212 -4.35 -0.73 -5.28
C SER A 212 -3.55 -1.60 -4.32
N GLY A 213 -2.23 -1.42 -4.20
CA GLY A 213 -1.36 -2.32 -3.43
C GLY A 213 -1.05 -3.64 -4.15
N THR A 214 -1.54 -3.84 -5.38
CA THR A 214 -1.24 -5.04 -6.17
C THR A 214 0.24 -5.06 -6.55
N VAL A 215 0.92 -6.15 -6.21
CA VAL A 215 2.40 -6.23 -6.28
C VAL A 215 3.06 -5.09 -5.49
N PHE A 216 2.45 -4.72 -4.35
CA PHE A 216 2.91 -3.70 -3.40
C PHE A 216 2.93 -2.26 -3.92
N ASN A 217 2.32 -1.98 -5.08
CA ASN A 217 2.38 -0.66 -5.70
C ASN A 217 1.32 0.34 -5.19
N GLY A 218 1.59 1.63 -5.38
CA GLY A 218 0.65 2.72 -5.10
C GLY A 218 0.73 3.26 -3.69
N ALA A 219 1.76 2.87 -2.94
CA ALA A 219 2.04 3.37 -1.61
C ALA A 219 2.75 4.75 -1.64
N GLN A 220 3.08 5.24 -0.46
CA GLN A 220 4.10 6.30 -0.32
C GLN A 220 5.36 5.87 -1.07
N ASN A 221 6.02 6.82 -1.76
CA ASN A 221 7.13 6.62 -2.72
C ASN A 221 6.72 6.20 -4.15
N ASP A 222 5.49 5.73 -4.40
CA ASP A 222 5.04 5.37 -5.76
C ASP A 222 4.21 6.42 -6.48
N ILE A 223 3.52 7.29 -5.74
CA ILE A 223 2.62 8.31 -6.32
C ILE A 223 2.52 9.59 -5.48
N PHE A 224 2.91 9.54 -4.20
CA PHE A 224 2.93 10.69 -3.31
C PHE A 224 4.09 10.60 -2.34
N LEU A 225 4.54 11.76 -1.87
CA LEU A 225 5.64 11.94 -0.94
C LEU A 225 5.35 13.15 -0.03
N PRO A 226 5.70 13.11 1.27
CA PRO A 226 5.46 14.23 2.19
C PRO A 226 6.34 15.42 1.84
N LYS A 227 5.82 16.35 1.03
CA LYS A 227 6.57 17.48 0.47
C LYS A 227 7.21 18.31 1.58
N HIS A 228 6.47 18.58 2.64
CA HIS A 228 6.91 19.41 3.76
C HIS A 228 8.12 18.81 4.49
N ALA A 229 8.18 17.48 4.62
CA ALA A 229 9.27 16.77 5.28
C ALA A 229 10.49 16.59 4.37
N LEU A 230 10.27 16.40 3.07
CA LEU A 230 11.33 16.04 2.11
C LEU A 230 11.98 17.23 1.41
N LYS A 231 11.31 18.40 1.33
CA LYS A 231 11.87 19.58 0.64
C LYS A 231 13.25 20.00 1.14
N LYS A 232 13.57 19.79 2.42
CA LYS A 232 14.89 20.13 3.00
C LYS A 232 16.04 19.31 2.41
N TYR A 233 15.76 18.16 1.82
CA TYR A 233 16.77 17.30 1.18
C TYR A 233 16.86 17.49 -0.34
N HIS A 234 16.02 18.37 -0.92
CA HIS A 234 15.91 18.52 -2.37
C HIS A 234 16.53 19.85 -2.83
N ILE A 235 17.40 19.81 -3.85
CA ILE A 235 18.22 20.97 -4.26
C ILE A 235 17.39 22.19 -4.68
N LYS A 236 16.24 21.97 -5.34
CA LYS A 236 15.28 23.04 -5.72
C LYS A 236 14.82 23.90 -4.54
N TYR A 237 14.74 23.33 -3.34
CA TYR A 237 14.18 23.99 -2.16
C TYR A 237 15.23 24.29 -1.08
N ASN A 238 16.37 23.61 -1.14
CA ASN A 238 17.50 23.83 -0.25
C ASN A 238 18.80 23.91 -1.08
N PRO A 239 19.35 25.11 -1.32
CA PRO A 239 20.63 25.29 -2.01
C PRO A 239 21.82 24.62 -1.30
N GLN A 240 21.68 24.22 -0.04
CA GLN A 240 22.68 23.48 0.73
C GLN A 240 22.43 21.96 0.73
N ALA A 241 21.55 21.43 -0.13
CA ALA A 241 21.21 20.01 -0.11
C ALA A 241 22.42 19.09 -0.38
N ASP A 242 23.35 19.49 -1.26
CA ASP A 242 24.60 18.73 -1.47
C ASP A 242 25.49 18.74 -0.24
N LYS A 243 25.62 19.90 0.43
CA LYS A 243 26.35 19.97 1.70
C LYS A 243 25.74 19.05 2.75
N LEU A 244 24.40 19.08 2.88
CA LEU A 244 23.68 18.20 3.79
C LEU A 244 23.88 16.72 3.42
N ALA A 245 23.95 16.38 2.14
CA ALA A 245 24.28 15.04 1.67
C ALA A 245 25.69 14.61 2.10
N THR A 246 26.69 15.47 1.91
CA THR A 246 28.07 15.20 2.34
C THR A 246 28.17 15.00 3.86
N GLU A 247 27.47 15.84 4.65
CA GLU A 247 27.38 15.69 6.11
C GLU A 247 26.72 14.36 6.55
N ASN A 248 25.94 13.73 5.66
CA ASN A 248 25.30 12.43 5.88
C ASN A 248 25.97 11.28 5.11
N GLY A 249 27.19 11.47 4.59
CA GLY A 249 27.98 10.43 3.93
C GLY A 249 27.58 10.12 2.49
N TYR A 250 26.98 11.08 1.79
CA TYR A 250 26.61 10.98 0.38
C TYR A 250 27.32 12.06 -0.45
N ASP A 251 27.70 11.74 -1.68
CA ASP A 251 28.40 12.65 -2.57
C ASP A 251 27.45 13.72 -3.16
N HIS A 252 26.19 13.36 -3.34
CA HIS A 252 25.19 14.21 -3.98
C HIS A 252 23.86 14.24 -3.25
N TRP A 253 23.16 15.37 -3.33
CA TRP A 253 21.85 15.60 -2.72
C TRP A 253 20.84 14.50 -3.07
N TRP A 254 20.84 14.03 -4.32
CA TRP A 254 19.86 13.05 -4.82
C TRP A 254 20.04 11.67 -4.18
N GLN A 255 21.24 11.33 -3.71
CA GLN A 255 21.50 10.08 -2.99
C GLN A 255 20.87 10.13 -1.59
N LEU A 256 21.11 11.21 -0.83
CA LEU A 256 20.48 11.41 0.47
C LEU A 256 18.96 11.54 0.34
N PHE A 257 18.48 12.26 -0.68
CA PHE A 257 17.05 12.40 -0.95
C PHE A 257 16.40 11.04 -1.25
N ASN A 258 17.02 10.21 -2.09
CA ASN A 258 16.56 8.84 -2.34
C ASN A 258 16.53 8.01 -1.07
N GLN A 259 17.57 8.11 -0.23
CA GLN A 259 17.60 7.41 1.05
C GLN A 259 16.49 7.86 1.99
N LYS A 260 16.20 9.17 2.06
CA LYS A 260 15.18 9.73 2.96
C LYS A 260 13.77 9.48 2.46
N ARG A 261 13.50 9.58 1.16
CA ARG A 261 12.15 9.36 0.61
C ARG A 261 11.74 7.89 0.54
N TYR A 262 12.71 6.98 0.52
CA TYR A 262 12.44 5.56 0.31
C TYR A 262 11.50 5.03 1.39
N PHE A 263 10.38 4.49 0.94
CA PHE A 263 9.34 3.92 1.79
C PHE A 263 8.84 2.67 1.10
N TRP A 264 9.26 1.50 1.60
CA TRP A 264 8.90 0.21 1.02
C TRP A 264 9.04 -0.91 2.06
N ILE A 265 8.51 -2.08 1.73
CA ILE A 265 8.38 -3.25 2.64
C ILE A 265 9.71 -3.72 3.24
N ASP A 266 10.82 -3.50 2.54
CA ASP A 266 12.15 -3.92 2.94
C ASP A 266 12.89 -2.87 3.77
N ARG A 267 12.52 -1.59 3.66
CA ARG A 267 13.25 -0.48 4.30
C ARG A 267 12.33 0.70 4.64
N GLN A 268 11.35 0.45 5.51
CA GLN A 268 10.31 1.40 5.86
C GLN A 268 10.63 2.34 7.04
N PRO A 269 11.10 1.90 8.22
CA PRO A 269 11.44 2.78 9.34
C PRO A 269 12.40 3.92 9.02
N ASN A 270 11.78 5.07 8.78
CA ASN A 270 12.42 6.37 8.74
C ASN A 270 11.63 7.28 9.68
N PRO A 271 12.05 7.39 10.96
CA PRO A 271 11.29 8.13 11.96
C PRO A 271 11.19 9.64 11.65
N ASP A 272 12.05 10.15 10.76
CA ASP A 272 12.04 11.55 10.33
C ASP A 272 10.96 11.86 9.28
N ILE A 273 10.39 10.83 8.66
CA ILE A 273 9.49 10.97 7.50
C ILE A 273 8.10 10.49 7.90
N PRO A 274 7.09 11.38 7.88
CA PRO A 274 5.75 11.01 8.26
C PRO A 274 5.14 10.03 7.25
N SER A 275 4.11 9.31 7.68
CA SER A 275 3.41 8.30 6.91
C SER A 275 1.90 8.47 7.02
N LEU A 276 1.17 7.95 6.03
CA LEU A 276 -0.29 7.82 6.08
C LEU A 276 -0.74 6.47 6.67
N GLY A 277 0.21 5.58 6.98
CA GLY A 277 -0.06 4.24 7.51
C GLY A 277 -0.65 4.22 8.93
N PRO A 278 -1.18 3.06 9.38
CA PRO A 278 -1.82 2.89 10.69
C PRO A 278 -0.86 2.99 11.88
N TRP A 279 0.40 2.63 11.70
CA TRP A 279 1.46 2.82 12.68
C TRP A 279 2.67 3.49 12.02
N VAL A 280 3.39 4.28 12.80
CA VAL A 280 4.60 4.98 12.41
C VAL A 280 5.78 4.55 13.26
N THR A 281 6.98 4.61 12.70
CA THR A 281 8.19 4.25 13.42
C THR A 281 8.39 5.16 14.62
N LYS A 282 8.36 4.56 15.81
CA LYS A 282 8.61 5.25 17.07
C LYS A 282 10.07 5.13 17.48
N GLN A 283 10.65 3.95 17.33
CA GLN A 283 12.01 3.67 17.78
C GLN A 283 12.65 2.56 16.94
N ILE A 284 13.90 2.78 16.53
CA ILE A 284 14.76 1.76 15.93
C ILE A 284 15.77 1.34 17.00
N LEU A 285 15.79 0.05 17.32
CA LEU A 285 16.61 -0.56 18.36
C LEU A 285 17.49 -1.66 17.75
N PRO A 286 18.63 -2.01 18.37
CA PRO A 286 19.43 -3.16 17.95
C PRO A 286 18.62 -4.47 17.88
N GLU A 287 17.70 -4.65 18.84
CA GLU A 287 16.83 -5.82 18.96
C GLU A 287 15.52 -5.71 18.15
N GLY A 288 15.34 -4.64 17.37
CA GLY A 288 14.26 -4.52 16.40
C GLY A 288 13.59 -3.15 16.35
N VAL A 289 12.35 -3.11 15.86
CA VAL A 289 11.65 -1.83 15.62
C VAL A 289 10.36 -1.78 16.41
N VAL A 290 10.08 -0.62 17.00
CA VAL A 290 8.79 -0.30 17.61
C VAL A 290 8.07 0.70 16.74
N TYR A 291 6.86 0.35 16.34
CA TYR A 291 5.91 1.26 15.71
C TYR A 291 4.83 1.64 16.73
N GLU A 292 4.43 2.90 16.73
CA GLU A 292 3.32 3.44 17.53
C GLU A 292 2.21 3.87 16.58
N ARG A 293 0.95 3.75 17.01
CA ARG A 293 -0.19 4.12 16.17
C ARG A 293 -0.08 5.54 15.63
N ASN A 294 -0.53 5.74 14.41
CA ASN A 294 -0.62 7.05 13.80
C ASN A 294 -1.83 7.83 14.37
N PRO A 295 -1.63 8.93 15.11
CA PRO A 295 -2.74 9.69 15.67
C PRO A 295 -3.58 10.40 14.61
N TYR A 296 -3.10 10.55 13.37
CA TYR A 296 -3.82 11.17 12.27
C TYR A 296 -4.33 10.13 11.24
N TYR A 297 -4.38 8.86 11.61
CA TYR A 297 -4.89 7.81 10.73
C TYR A 297 -6.34 8.09 10.33
N PHE A 298 -6.63 7.92 9.04
CA PHE A 298 -7.82 8.45 8.38
C PHE A 298 -9.01 7.49 8.36
N LYS A 299 -8.87 6.30 8.94
CA LYS A 299 -9.92 5.27 8.97
C LYS A 299 -10.57 5.14 10.33
N ILE A 300 -11.86 4.84 10.32
CA ILE A 300 -12.65 4.51 11.49
C ILE A 300 -13.34 3.16 11.30
N ASP A 301 -13.79 2.52 12.37
CA ASP A 301 -14.71 1.40 12.27
C ASP A 301 -16.19 1.86 12.18
N THR A 302 -17.11 0.89 12.11
CA THR A 302 -18.56 1.13 12.07
C THR A 302 -19.15 1.73 13.36
N ALA A 303 -18.39 1.79 14.45
CA ALA A 303 -18.78 2.42 15.72
C ALA A 303 -18.14 3.81 15.90
N GLY A 304 -17.38 4.31 14.92
CA GLY A 304 -16.70 5.60 14.98
C GLY A 304 -15.35 5.57 15.69
N ASN A 305 -14.79 4.39 15.99
CA ASN A 305 -13.46 4.27 16.59
C ASN A 305 -12.39 4.54 15.53
N GLN A 306 -11.57 5.57 15.73
CA GLN A 306 -10.37 5.82 14.93
C GLN A 306 -9.39 4.65 15.05
N LEU A 307 -9.09 4.03 13.91
CA LEU A 307 -8.18 2.90 13.82
C LEU A 307 -6.71 3.38 13.90
N PRO A 308 -5.75 2.46 14.15
CA PRO A 308 -5.91 1.05 14.49
C PRO A 308 -6.34 0.82 15.95
N TYR A 309 -6.93 -0.36 16.21
CA TYR A 309 -7.23 -0.80 17.58
C TYR A 309 -5.97 -1.03 18.42
N ILE A 310 -4.93 -1.65 17.84
CA ILE A 310 -3.70 -1.97 18.56
C ILE A 310 -2.80 -0.73 18.64
N ASP A 311 -2.21 -0.49 19.80
CA ASP A 311 -1.45 0.73 20.09
C ASP A 311 -0.06 0.70 19.46
N THR A 312 0.59 -0.46 19.52
CA THR A 312 2.00 -0.62 19.12
C THR A 312 2.23 -1.92 18.37
N VAL A 313 3.23 -1.91 17.47
CA VAL A 313 3.77 -3.12 16.84
C VAL A 313 5.23 -3.24 17.24
N LYS A 314 5.62 -4.38 17.82
CA LYS A 314 7.03 -4.70 18.10
C LYS A 314 7.49 -5.75 17.09
N ALA A 315 8.39 -5.33 16.20
CA ALA A 315 9.06 -6.19 15.24
C ALA A 315 10.40 -6.66 15.82
N THR A 316 10.63 -7.97 15.89
CA THR A 316 11.91 -8.54 16.35
C THR A 316 12.57 -9.38 15.26
N PRO A 317 13.91 -9.30 15.11
CA PRO A 317 14.60 -10.04 14.08
C PRO A 317 14.60 -11.54 14.39
N PHE A 318 14.43 -12.38 13.36
CA PHE A 318 14.75 -13.80 13.44
C PHE A 318 16.08 -14.10 12.74
N THR A 319 16.88 -15.00 13.30
CA THR A 319 18.21 -15.34 12.76
C THR A 319 18.15 -16.25 11.54
N ASP A 320 17.09 -17.06 11.47
CA ASP A 320 16.83 -18.06 10.45
C ASP A 320 15.36 -18.53 10.53
N MET A 321 14.94 -19.30 9.53
CA MET A 321 13.55 -19.78 9.38
C MET A 321 13.14 -20.79 10.46
N ASP A 322 14.08 -21.60 10.95
CA ASP A 322 13.78 -22.62 11.96
C ASP A 322 13.54 -21.95 13.32
N THR A 323 14.35 -20.95 13.67
CA THR A 323 14.17 -20.11 14.85
C THR A 323 12.85 -19.34 14.79
N LEU A 324 12.49 -18.79 13.62
CA LEU A 324 11.19 -18.16 13.41
C LEU A 324 10.05 -19.16 13.68
N ALA A 325 10.14 -20.36 13.11
CA ALA A 325 9.13 -21.41 13.28
C ALA A 325 8.96 -21.82 14.75
N LEU A 326 10.06 -22.01 15.49
CA LEU A 326 10.02 -22.34 16.91
C LEU A 326 9.39 -21.24 17.77
N LYS A 327 9.71 -19.97 17.50
CA LYS A 327 9.11 -18.82 18.20
C LYS A 327 7.61 -18.69 17.94
N MET A 328 7.18 -18.91 16.69
CA MET A 328 5.75 -19.01 16.35
C MET A 328 5.11 -20.17 17.10
N ALA A 329 5.75 -21.34 17.10
CA ALA A 329 5.25 -22.53 17.78
C ALA A 329 5.05 -22.32 19.29
N ALA A 330 5.92 -21.53 19.91
CA ALA A 330 5.86 -21.15 21.31
C ALA A 330 4.85 -20.04 21.64
N GLY A 331 4.21 -19.41 20.64
CA GLY A 331 3.28 -18.29 20.86
C GLY A 331 3.98 -16.97 21.22
N GLU A 332 5.24 -16.79 20.83
CA GLU A 332 5.98 -15.54 21.07
C GLU A 332 5.54 -14.39 20.16
N TYR A 333 4.96 -14.72 19.00
CA TYR A 333 4.36 -13.77 18.06
C TYR A 333 2.84 -13.82 18.13
N ASP A 334 2.19 -12.66 18.04
CA ASP A 334 0.73 -12.54 18.05
C ASP A 334 0.14 -12.71 16.64
N TYR A 335 0.93 -12.42 15.60
CA TYR A 335 0.55 -12.60 14.21
C TYR A 335 1.79 -12.75 13.32
N GLN A 336 1.72 -13.66 12.35
CA GLN A 336 2.74 -13.85 11.33
C GLN A 336 2.10 -14.53 10.10
N ASP A 337 2.22 -13.92 8.93
CA ASP A 337 1.64 -14.42 7.67
C ASP A 337 2.69 -14.67 6.57
N TRP A 338 3.84 -14.02 6.68
CA TRP A 338 5.00 -14.22 5.80
C TRP A 338 6.13 -14.96 6.49
N SER A 339 7.08 -15.43 5.69
CA SER A 339 8.19 -16.25 6.17
C SER A 339 7.67 -17.51 6.87
N THR A 340 6.60 -18.08 6.33
CA THR A 340 5.99 -19.35 6.74
C THR A 340 6.08 -20.35 5.57
N ALA A 341 6.23 -21.64 5.88
CA ALA A 341 6.28 -22.68 4.87
C ALA A 341 5.38 -23.86 5.26
N LEU A 342 4.77 -24.52 4.26
CA LEU A 342 3.89 -25.67 4.50
C LEU A 342 4.61 -26.85 5.16
N LYS A 343 5.93 -26.99 4.96
CA LYS A 343 6.76 -28.00 5.65
C LYS A 343 6.70 -27.86 7.18
N ASP A 344 6.51 -26.64 7.68
CA ASP A 344 6.51 -26.33 9.12
C ASP A 344 5.11 -26.42 9.74
N TYR A 345 4.09 -26.72 8.93
CA TYR A 345 2.70 -26.86 9.39
C TYR A 345 2.53 -27.82 10.58
N PRO A 346 3.16 -29.02 10.62
CA PRO A 346 3.04 -29.91 11.78
C PRO A 346 3.56 -29.28 13.07
N VAL A 347 4.66 -28.52 13.00
CA VAL A 347 5.26 -27.82 14.15
C VAL A 347 4.30 -26.77 14.69
N PHE A 348 3.63 -26.02 13.80
CA PHE A 348 2.62 -25.04 14.22
C PHE A 348 1.38 -25.69 14.81
N MET A 349 0.94 -26.83 14.27
CA MET A 349 -0.20 -27.54 14.84
C MET A 349 0.10 -28.13 16.22
N GLU A 350 1.32 -28.66 16.44
CA GLU A 350 1.77 -29.15 17.74
C GLU A 350 1.87 -28.03 18.79
N GLY A 351 2.34 -26.85 18.38
CA GLY A 351 2.46 -25.70 19.27
C GLY A 351 1.15 -24.97 19.56
N ALA A 352 0.11 -25.12 18.72
CA ALA A 352 -1.09 -24.29 18.73
C ALA A 352 -1.82 -24.24 20.08
N GLU A 353 -2.02 -25.40 20.73
CA GLU A 353 -2.72 -25.46 22.01
C GLU A 353 -1.92 -24.76 23.12
N LYS A 354 -0.62 -25.06 23.23
CA LYS A 354 0.27 -24.49 24.25
C LYS A 354 0.52 -23.00 24.02
N GLY A 355 0.73 -22.60 22.77
CA GLY A 355 0.96 -21.22 22.35
C GLY A 355 -0.32 -20.39 22.24
N LYS A 356 -1.51 -21.00 22.38
CA LYS A 356 -2.83 -20.36 22.34
C LYS A 356 -3.10 -19.56 21.07
N TYR A 357 -2.74 -20.13 19.93
CA TYR A 357 -3.03 -19.56 18.61
C TYR A 357 -3.75 -20.59 17.73
N TYR A 358 -4.26 -20.13 16.60
CA TYR A 358 -4.76 -20.99 15.54
C TYR A 358 -3.88 -20.84 14.30
N VAL A 359 -3.76 -21.91 13.52
CA VAL A 359 -3.05 -21.89 12.24
C VAL A 359 -4.07 -21.73 11.14
N TRP A 360 -3.96 -20.67 10.36
CA TRP A 360 -4.81 -20.45 9.20
C TRP A 360 -4.07 -20.81 7.91
N LEU A 361 -4.53 -21.87 7.24
CA LEU A 361 -4.08 -22.21 5.88
C LEU A 361 -4.82 -21.33 4.86
N ALA A 362 -4.30 -20.13 4.65
CA ALA A 362 -4.84 -19.21 3.67
C ALA A 362 -4.54 -19.69 2.23
N PRO A 363 -5.49 -19.56 1.28
CA PRO A 363 -5.21 -19.81 -0.13
C PRO A 363 -4.19 -18.79 -0.65
N SER A 364 -3.16 -19.27 -1.35
CA SER A 364 -2.20 -18.38 -1.98
C SER A 364 -2.80 -17.68 -3.19
N LEU A 365 -2.59 -16.36 -3.29
CA LEU A 365 -2.91 -15.58 -4.49
C LEU A 365 -1.85 -15.75 -5.60
N TRP A 366 -0.74 -16.41 -5.30
CA TRP A 366 0.32 -16.65 -6.28
C TRP A 366 -0.07 -17.78 -7.24
N GLY A 367 0.13 -17.55 -8.54
CA GLY A 367 -0.13 -18.55 -9.58
C GLY A 367 0.78 -19.79 -9.50
N SER A 368 1.94 -19.67 -8.86
CA SER A 368 2.88 -20.75 -8.57
C SER A 368 3.79 -20.35 -7.40
N VAL A 369 4.24 -21.32 -6.60
CA VAL A 369 5.24 -21.12 -5.53
C VAL A 369 6.64 -20.92 -6.12
N ALA A 370 6.92 -21.59 -7.24
CA ALA A 370 8.16 -21.42 -7.99
C ALA A 370 7.86 -21.46 -9.50
N ALA A 371 8.51 -20.58 -10.27
CA ALA A 371 8.41 -20.57 -11.72
C ALA A 371 9.80 -20.43 -12.33
N TYR A 372 10.07 -21.21 -13.37
CA TYR A 372 11.24 -21.13 -14.22
C TYR A 372 10.86 -20.34 -15.46
N THR A 373 11.71 -19.39 -15.83
CA THR A 373 11.58 -18.63 -17.08
C THR A 373 12.81 -18.88 -17.93
N ILE A 374 12.61 -19.06 -19.23
CA ILE A 374 13.68 -19.34 -20.18
C ILE A 374 14.15 -18.02 -20.80
N ASN A 375 15.46 -17.79 -20.81
CA ASN A 375 16.04 -16.64 -21.49
C ASN A 375 15.92 -16.79 -23.02
N GLN A 376 14.87 -16.22 -23.60
CA GLN A 376 14.62 -16.25 -25.04
C GLN A 376 15.49 -15.27 -25.84
N ASN A 377 16.21 -14.39 -25.15
CA ASN A 377 17.16 -13.43 -25.72
C ASN A 377 18.61 -13.93 -25.67
N TYR A 378 18.82 -15.21 -25.36
CA TYR A 378 20.16 -15.80 -25.35
C TYR A 378 20.71 -15.90 -26.78
N ASN A 379 21.83 -15.21 -27.01
CA ASN A 379 22.41 -15.01 -28.35
C ASN A 379 23.89 -15.40 -28.42
N GLU A 380 24.51 -15.86 -27.32
CA GLU A 380 25.94 -16.21 -27.29
C GLU A 380 26.23 -17.52 -28.05
N ASP A 381 25.34 -18.51 -27.95
CA ASP A 381 25.36 -19.72 -28.77
C ASP A 381 24.06 -19.81 -29.61
N PRO A 382 24.14 -19.72 -30.96
CA PRO A 382 22.98 -19.79 -31.84
C PRO A 382 22.19 -21.10 -31.74
N VAL A 383 22.85 -22.23 -31.48
CA VAL A 383 22.21 -23.55 -31.32
C VAL A 383 21.41 -23.58 -30.03
N VAL A 384 22.01 -23.18 -28.92
CA VAL A 384 21.32 -23.08 -27.62
C VAL A 384 20.16 -22.09 -27.70
N GLY A 385 20.40 -20.90 -28.26
CA GLY A 385 19.36 -19.89 -28.43
C GLY A 385 18.18 -20.40 -29.27
N LYS A 386 18.41 -21.23 -30.29
CA LYS A 386 17.36 -21.89 -31.07
C LYS A 386 16.55 -22.87 -30.23
N ILE A 387 17.19 -23.67 -29.38
CA ILE A 387 16.53 -24.64 -28.48
C ILE A 387 15.66 -23.90 -27.45
N LEU A 388 16.20 -22.87 -26.79
CA LEU A 388 15.49 -22.10 -25.76
C LEU A 388 14.23 -21.39 -26.32
N ARG A 389 14.29 -20.96 -27.59
CA ARG A 389 13.17 -20.34 -28.32
C ARG A 389 12.17 -21.37 -28.86
N ASP A 390 12.52 -22.65 -28.97
CA ASP A 390 11.62 -23.70 -29.44
C ASP A 390 10.52 -23.99 -28.40
N VAL A 391 9.26 -23.79 -28.78
CA VAL A 391 8.10 -24.06 -27.91
C VAL A 391 8.01 -25.53 -27.51
N ARG A 392 8.49 -26.47 -28.34
CA ARG A 392 8.48 -27.90 -28.05
C ARG A 392 9.43 -28.23 -26.90
N PHE A 393 10.58 -27.57 -26.85
CA PHE A 393 11.53 -27.71 -25.75
C PHE A 393 10.91 -27.23 -24.44
N ARG A 394 10.26 -26.06 -24.44
CA ARG A 394 9.59 -25.51 -23.26
C ARG A 394 8.43 -26.38 -22.76
N ARG A 395 7.63 -26.91 -23.68
CA ARG A 395 6.59 -27.90 -23.36
C ARG A 395 7.17 -29.18 -22.75
N ALA A 396 8.24 -29.72 -23.34
CA ALA A 396 8.91 -30.92 -22.83
C ALA A 396 9.48 -30.70 -21.43
N LEU A 397 10.15 -29.57 -21.18
CA LEU A 397 10.61 -29.19 -19.84
C LEU A 397 9.47 -29.13 -18.83
N SER A 398 8.34 -28.49 -19.18
CA SER A 398 7.19 -28.44 -18.29
C SER A 398 6.64 -29.84 -18.00
N LEU A 399 6.50 -30.70 -19.01
CA LEU A 399 6.01 -32.08 -18.84
C LEU A 399 6.96 -32.95 -18.01
N ALA A 400 8.26 -32.67 -18.03
CA ALA A 400 9.27 -33.39 -17.24
C ALA A 400 9.23 -33.05 -15.74
N ILE A 401 8.50 -32.00 -15.32
CA ILE A 401 8.40 -31.63 -13.91
C ILE A 401 7.28 -32.42 -13.23
N ASN A 402 7.65 -33.31 -12.31
CA ASN A 402 6.72 -34.05 -11.47
C ASN A 402 6.16 -33.17 -10.34
N ARG A 403 5.07 -32.46 -10.64
CA ARG A 403 4.46 -31.51 -9.70
C ARG A 403 3.73 -32.18 -8.54
N GLU A 404 3.23 -33.40 -8.74
CA GLU A 404 2.63 -34.19 -7.68
C GLU A 404 3.67 -34.56 -6.63
N GLU A 405 4.83 -35.07 -7.06
CA GLU A 405 5.93 -35.38 -6.14
C GLU A 405 6.45 -34.15 -5.42
N ILE A 406 6.54 -33.00 -6.09
CA ILE A 406 6.89 -31.73 -5.42
C ILE A 406 5.83 -31.36 -4.35
N ASN A 407 4.55 -31.52 -4.64
CA ASN A 407 3.47 -31.24 -3.68
C ASN A 407 3.56 -32.14 -2.45
N GLU A 408 3.79 -33.44 -2.64
CA GLU A 408 3.95 -34.41 -1.55
C GLU A 408 5.16 -34.07 -0.68
N LEU A 409 6.33 -33.83 -1.30
CA LEU A 409 7.59 -33.64 -0.57
C LEU A 409 7.69 -32.28 0.15
N PHE A 410 7.22 -31.20 -0.48
CA PHE A 410 7.46 -29.83 0.02
C PHE A 410 6.22 -29.15 0.59
N ALA A 411 5.03 -29.60 0.21
CA ALA A 411 3.76 -29.02 0.64
C ALA A 411 2.89 -30.00 1.44
N LEU A 412 3.40 -31.21 1.74
CA LEU A 412 2.69 -32.24 2.51
C LEU A 412 1.32 -32.59 1.90
N GLY A 413 1.23 -32.56 0.57
CA GLY A 413 -0.01 -32.77 -0.19
C GLY A 413 -1.03 -31.64 -0.07
N LYS A 414 -0.69 -30.50 0.55
CA LYS A 414 -1.62 -29.39 0.82
C LYS A 414 -1.66 -28.31 -0.26
N ALA A 415 -0.76 -28.34 -1.24
CA ALA A 415 -0.80 -27.43 -2.37
C ALA A 415 -1.57 -28.04 -3.56
N THR A 416 -1.77 -27.22 -4.60
CA THR A 416 -2.42 -27.66 -5.85
C THR A 416 -1.39 -27.72 -6.97
N PRO A 417 -1.07 -28.92 -7.50
CA PRO A 417 -0.25 -29.07 -8.70
C PRO A 417 -0.83 -28.29 -9.87
N ARG A 418 -0.05 -27.35 -10.42
CA ARG A 418 -0.46 -26.54 -11.58
C ARG A 418 0.74 -26.07 -12.40
N GLN A 419 0.48 -25.57 -13.60
CA GLN A 419 1.51 -25.04 -14.50
C GLN A 419 1.40 -23.52 -14.63
N ALA A 420 2.51 -22.83 -14.35
CA ALA A 420 2.77 -21.43 -14.73
C ALA A 420 4.27 -21.22 -15.06
N THR A 421 4.98 -22.33 -15.34
CA THR A 421 6.44 -22.40 -15.46
C THR A 421 6.80 -22.97 -16.83
N VAL A 422 7.86 -22.41 -17.42
CA VAL A 422 8.40 -22.65 -18.78
C VAL A 422 7.55 -22.15 -19.94
#